data_AF-A0A4S5CY05-F1
#
_entry.id   AF-A0A4S5CY05-F1
#
_cell.length_a   1.000
_cell.length_b   1.000
_cell.length_c   1.000
_cell.angle_alpha   90.00
_cell.angle_beta   90.00
_cell.angle_gamma   90.00
#
_symmetry.space_group_name_H-M   'P 1'
#
loop_
_entity.id
_entity.type
_entity.pdbx_description
1 polymer ?
#
loop_
_entity_poly.entity_id
_entity_poly.type
_entity_poly.pdbx_seq_one_letter_code
_entity_poly.pdbx_strand_id
1 'polypeptide(L)'
;MPNVKKVPYYQLESGVFYSGKRWKCHAGGGGCIPIDTQQKISFDRRAPNEPPSPPKAPAPVKRHHTSTPAPAPTEPPAKPQPNDKPRDAEQADKLPEFDLQDIPKAMDKMGWPISAKLARKWFASPRHVYNNDLNSVQPLDDTTVSLDWALKFRGATERFNQLVRQAIYTPNAARAVTKVLAPVVERSFSAGQVSAGGIAIDTSPFLTAPLQFHIAWGFQYQPVSSLDTLDGTAMTDLTGALANFNFYAAVGKAAVTGERFYQYEGENKIFCLEPVARITHVYVYIKDSYSFNDDSLSKSQYLGHWNRNGMVLSYAAAVNDFFKSSNLNVGNSTIEEWRYLPAGEEVNKPIDKRTSFFRKFLAKDVYWPVHNKTYRDWRSAHNRGGDFMVYSRPKLIKLDKPIILKFDTVCRTVPAEQ
;
A
#
# COMPACT_ATOMS: atom_id res chain seq x y z
N MET A 1 12.33 4.62 42.02
CA MET A 1 12.30 3.95 40.70
C MET A 1 13.39 4.59 39.86
N PRO A 2 14.14 3.84 39.02
CA PRO A 2 15.12 4.48 38.14
C PRO A 2 14.39 5.53 37.29
N ASN A 3 14.98 6.72 37.20
CA ASN A 3 14.45 7.83 36.43
C ASN A 3 14.62 7.44 34.95
N VAL A 4 13.60 6.86 34.31
CA VAL A 4 13.63 6.47 32.89
C VAL A 4 12.81 7.48 32.11
N LYS A 5 13.39 8.01 31.04
CA LYS A 5 12.76 9.01 30.18
C LYS A 5 11.52 8.41 29.51
N LYS A 6 10.36 9.04 29.73
CA LYS A 6 9.14 8.73 29.00
C LYS A 6 9.15 9.42 27.64
N VAL A 7 8.71 8.72 26.61
CA VAL A 7 8.57 9.24 25.26
C VAL A 7 7.09 9.34 24.88
N PRO A 8 6.70 10.32 24.05
CA PRO A 8 5.32 10.42 23.61
C PRO A 8 4.95 9.31 22.62
N TYR A 9 3.68 8.91 22.61
CA TYR A 9 3.12 8.03 21.61
C TYR A 9 1.70 8.45 21.23
N TYR A 10 1.24 7.99 20.08
CA TYR A 10 -0.13 8.18 19.62
C TYR A 10 -0.86 6.84 19.69
N GLN A 11 -2.08 6.86 20.21
CA GLN A 11 -2.99 5.72 20.18
C GLN A 11 -4.35 6.13 19.59
N LEU A 12 -4.94 5.22 18.81
CA LEU A 12 -6.28 5.38 18.30
C LEU A 12 -7.30 5.17 19.45
N GLU A 13 -8.05 6.21 19.78
CA GLU A 13 -9.08 6.19 20.83
C GLU A 13 -10.45 6.61 20.27
N SER A 14 -11.53 6.06 20.83
CA SER A 14 -12.89 6.50 20.52
C SER A 14 -13.10 7.95 20.96
N GLY A 15 -13.73 8.75 20.11
CA GLY A 15 -14.15 10.09 20.46
C GLY A 15 -15.25 10.12 21.53
N VAL A 16 -15.44 11.28 22.18
CA VAL A 16 -16.56 11.51 23.10
C VAL A 16 -17.78 11.94 22.27
N PHE A 17 -18.99 11.46 22.61
CA PHE A 17 -20.26 11.82 21.95
C PHE A 17 -20.31 11.61 20.42
N TYR A 18 -20.33 10.35 19.97
CA TYR A 18 -20.50 9.97 18.55
C TYR A 18 -19.46 10.49 17.56
N SER A 19 -18.41 11.17 18.01
CA SER A 19 -17.26 11.51 17.18
C SER A 19 -16.46 10.25 16.84
N GLY A 20 -15.96 10.18 15.60
CA GLY A 20 -15.14 9.07 15.10
C GLY A 20 -13.88 8.81 15.93
N LYS A 21 -13.14 7.75 15.58
CA LYS A 21 -11.87 7.44 16.25
C LYS A 21 -10.86 8.56 15.94
N ARG A 22 -10.04 8.93 16.93
CA ARG A 22 -8.99 9.96 16.77
C ARG A 22 -7.67 9.48 17.36
N TRP A 23 -6.54 9.89 16.77
CA TRP A 23 -5.26 9.73 17.44
C TRP A 23 -5.17 10.69 18.61
N LYS A 24 -4.83 10.14 19.78
CA LYS A 24 -4.54 10.92 20.98
C LYS A 24 -3.06 10.81 21.30
N CYS A 25 -2.42 11.96 21.44
CA CYS A 25 -1.05 12.06 21.93
C CYS A 25 -1.03 11.83 23.45
N HIS A 26 -0.20 10.88 23.88
CA HIS A 26 0.11 10.64 25.28
C HIS A 26 1.57 11.04 25.52
N ALA A 27 1.77 12.11 26.28
CA ALA A 27 3.09 12.72 26.51
C ALA A 27 3.36 12.97 28.01
N GLY A 28 4.60 13.35 28.34
CA GLY A 28 5.01 13.64 29.72
C GLY A 28 4.79 12.45 30.65
N GLY A 29 4.05 12.67 31.75
CA GLY A 29 3.71 11.62 32.71
C GLY A 29 2.92 10.44 32.13
N GLY A 30 2.17 10.65 31.04
CA GLY A 30 1.41 9.62 30.33
C GLY A 30 2.16 8.94 29.17
N GLY A 31 3.41 9.34 28.90
CA GLY A 31 4.23 8.76 27.84
C GLY A 31 4.60 7.30 28.11
N CYS A 32 5.06 6.61 27.08
CA CYS A 32 5.54 5.23 27.16
C CYS A 32 7.03 5.19 27.52
N ILE A 33 7.50 4.01 27.93
CA ILE A 33 8.89 3.77 28.31
C ILE A 33 9.53 2.87 27.27
N PRO A 34 10.57 3.32 26.54
CA PRO A 34 11.38 2.45 25.69
C PRO A 34 12.07 1.36 26.50
N ILE A 35 12.22 0.17 25.91
CA ILE A 35 12.76 -1.00 26.58
C ILE A 35 13.98 -1.51 25.82
N ASP A 36 15.12 -1.61 26.50
CA ASP A 36 16.30 -2.31 26.00
C ASP A 36 16.18 -3.80 26.29
N THR A 37 16.16 -4.60 25.23
CA THR A 37 16.01 -6.05 25.31
C THR A 37 16.73 -6.75 24.16
N GLN A 38 17.19 -7.97 24.40
CA GLN A 38 17.71 -8.86 23.36
C GLN A 38 16.59 -9.69 22.70
N GLN A 39 15.39 -9.71 23.30
CA GLN A 39 14.23 -10.42 22.74
C GLN A 39 13.77 -9.72 21.45
N LYS A 40 13.36 -10.52 20.45
CA LYS A 40 12.88 -10.05 19.14
C LYS A 40 11.41 -10.45 18.95
N ILE A 41 10.78 -9.88 17.92
CA ILE A 41 9.48 -10.36 17.43
C ILE A 41 9.61 -11.85 17.07
N SER A 42 8.67 -12.66 17.55
CA SER A 42 8.66 -14.11 17.32
C SER A 42 8.23 -14.42 15.88
N PHE A 43 8.90 -15.41 15.30
CA PHE A 43 8.60 -16.02 14.01
C PHE A 43 8.33 -17.53 14.18
N ASP A 44 8.05 -17.98 15.41
CA ASP A 44 7.97 -19.42 15.73
C ASP A 44 6.65 -20.04 15.27
N ARG A 45 5.59 -19.23 15.08
CA ARG A 45 4.34 -19.72 14.52
C ARG A 45 4.57 -20.13 13.08
N ARG A 46 4.21 -21.38 12.75
CA ARG A 46 4.20 -21.89 11.37
C ARG A 46 3.44 -20.96 10.44
N ALA A 47 3.89 -20.87 9.19
CA ALA A 47 3.21 -20.05 8.23
C ALA A 47 1.85 -20.67 7.86
N PRO A 48 0.84 -19.86 7.48
CA PRO A 48 -0.46 -20.38 7.09
C PRO A 48 -0.33 -21.32 5.88
N ASN A 49 -1.12 -22.41 5.87
CA ASN A 49 -1.13 -23.43 4.82
C ASN A 49 0.20 -24.19 4.65
N GLU A 50 1.06 -24.20 5.66
CA GLU A 50 2.22 -25.09 5.71
C GLU A 50 1.79 -26.45 6.29
N PRO A 51 2.06 -27.57 5.60
CA PRO A 51 1.75 -28.88 6.15
C PRO A 51 2.50 -29.09 7.47
N PRO A 52 1.90 -29.80 8.45
CA PRO A 52 2.55 -30.00 9.72
C PRO A 52 3.89 -30.73 9.51
N SER A 53 4.98 -30.16 10.03
CA SER A 53 6.27 -30.86 10.03
C SER A 53 6.10 -32.22 10.72
N PRO A 54 6.72 -33.30 10.19
CA PRO A 54 6.82 -34.56 10.93
C PRO A 54 7.34 -34.28 12.35
N PRO A 55 6.91 -35.05 13.36
CA PRO A 55 7.42 -34.87 14.72
C PRO A 55 8.94 -34.87 14.69
N LYS A 56 9.56 -33.77 15.18
CA LYS A 56 11.01 -33.67 15.29
C LYS A 56 11.48 -34.88 16.12
N ALA A 57 12.33 -35.72 15.53
CA ALA A 57 13.04 -36.74 16.29
C ALA A 57 13.77 -36.05 17.45
N PRO A 58 13.76 -36.64 18.67
CA PRO A 58 14.42 -36.03 19.81
C PRO A 58 15.89 -35.79 19.49
N ALA A 59 16.36 -34.56 19.72
CA ALA A 59 17.74 -34.19 19.46
C ALA A 59 18.69 -35.09 20.27
N PRO A 60 19.86 -35.49 19.72
CA PRO A 60 20.81 -36.30 20.47
C PRO A 60 21.30 -35.53 21.69
N VAL A 61 21.20 -36.15 22.86
CA VAL A 61 21.75 -35.63 24.12
C VAL A 61 23.27 -35.58 23.97
N LYS A 62 23.84 -34.40 23.71
CA LYS A 62 25.29 -34.20 23.83
C LYS A 62 25.66 -34.21 25.31
N ARG A 63 26.32 -35.27 25.75
CA ARG A 63 26.97 -35.35 27.07
C ARG A 63 28.13 -34.35 27.09
N HIS A 64 28.03 -33.31 27.90
CA HIS A 64 29.18 -32.48 28.26
C HIS A 64 30.00 -33.20 29.32
N HIS A 65 31.24 -33.56 28.98
CA HIS A 65 32.26 -33.89 29.97
C HIS A 65 32.66 -32.62 30.71
N THR A 66 32.43 -32.60 32.03
CA THR A 66 32.94 -31.59 32.95
C THR A 66 34.41 -31.89 33.28
N SER A 67 35.30 -30.97 32.93
CA SER A 67 36.61 -30.82 33.59
C SER A 67 36.74 -29.36 34.01
N THR A 68 36.67 -29.11 35.31
CA THR A 68 36.76 -27.80 35.95
C THR A 68 38.22 -27.52 36.33
N PRO A 69 38.83 -26.39 35.92
CA PRO A 69 39.92 -25.79 36.68
C PRO A 69 39.36 -24.69 37.61
N ALA A 70 39.93 -24.59 38.81
CA ALA A 70 39.52 -23.67 39.87
C ALA A 70 39.55 -22.19 39.45
N PRO A 71 38.63 -21.34 39.95
CA PRO A 71 38.64 -19.91 39.67
C PRO A 71 39.67 -19.16 40.53
N ALA A 72 40.41 -18.25 39.90
CA ALA A 72 41.19 -17.22 40.57
C ALA A 72 40.25 -16.16 41.21
N PRO A 73 40.69 -15.40 42.25
CA PRO A 73 39.80 -14.51 42.99
C PRO A 73 39.42 -13.28 42.16
N THR A 74 38.13 -13.10 41.91
CA THR A 74 37.55 -11.87 41.34
C THR A 74 37.34 -10.84 42.45
N GLU A 75 37.80 -9.62 42.18
CA GLU A 75 37.53 -8.42 42.98
C GLU A 75 36.01 -8.20 43.18
N PRO A 76 35.55 -7.66 44.32
CA PRO A 76 34.13 -7.43 44.56
C PRO A 76 33.54 -6.45 43.53
N PRO A 77 32.31 -6.67 43.03
CA PRO A 77 31.67 -5.73 42.14
C PRO A 77 31.45 -4.40 42.86
N ALA A 78 32.01 -3.33 42.28
CA ALA A 78 31.79 -1.97 42.74
C ALA A 78 30.27 -1.67 42.80
N LYS A 79 29.82 -1.15 43.94
CA LYS A 79 28.44 -0.67 44.11
C LYS A 79 28.10 0.32 42.99
N PRO A 80 26.92 0.21 42.33
CA PRO A 80 26.53 1.16 41.31
C PRO A 80 26.45 2.56 41.93
N GLN A 81 27.24 3.51 41.44
CA GLN A 81 27.04 4.91 41.75
C GLN A 81 25.67 5.38 41.23
N PRO A 82 24.92 6.22 41.98
CA PRO A 82 23.70 6.84 41.48
C PRO A 82 24.07 7.78 40.33
N ASN A 83 23.72 7.40 39.10
CA ASN A 83 23.82 8.30 37.97
C ASN A 83 22.51 9.10 37.92
N ASP A 84 22.57 10.40 38.23
CA ASP A 84 21.38 11.28 38.34
C ASP A 84 20.75 11.64 36.98
N LYS A 85 21.37 11.22 35.87
CA LYS A 85 20.79 11.40 34.53
C LYS A 85 19.70 10.34 34.26
N PRO A 86 18.51 10.74 33.77
CA PRO A 86 17.50 9.78 33.36
C PRO A 86 18.04 8.83 32.30
N ARG A 87 17.78 7.52 32.44
CA ARG A 87 18.11 6.53 31.41
C ARG A 87 17.15 6.68 30.23
N ASP A 88 17.64 6.53 29.01
CA ASP A 88 16.81 6.65 27.79
C ASP A 88 15.88 5.44 27.56
N ALA A 89 16.16 4.30 28.20
CA ALA A 89 15.34 3.09 28.16
C ALA A 89 15.46 2.27 29.47
N GLU A 90 14.47 1.42 29.72
CA GLU A 90 14.48 0.42 30.81
C GLU A 90 15.00 -0.92 30.27
N GLN A 91 15.96 -1.54 30.95
CA GLN A 91 16.44 -2.87 30.58
C GLN A 91 15.42 -3.94 30.98
N ALA A 92 15.08 -4.86 30.08
CA ALA A 92 14.28 -6.03 30.41
C ALA A 92 14.69 -7.25 29.56
N ASP A 93 14.96 -8.37 30.22
CA ASP A 93 15.37 -9.60 29.54
C ASP A 93 14.20 -10.39 28.96
N LYS A 94 13.02 -10.27 29.58
CA LYS A 94 11.81 -11.01 29.20
C LYS A 94 10.62 -10.09 29.05
N LEU A 95 10.05 -10.07 27.85
CA LEU A 95 8.85 -9.31 27.51
C LEU A 95 7.74 -10.26 27.04
N PRO A 96 6.46 -9.81 27.08
CA PRO A 96 5.37 -10.52 26.46
C PRO A 96 5.66 -10.86 25.00
N GLU A 97 5.48 -12.13 24.64
CA GLU A 97 5.75 -12.63 23.31
C GLU A 97 4.73 -12.09 22.30
N PHE A 98 5.25 -11.59 21.18
CA PHE A 98 4.48 -11.10 20.05
C PHE A 98 5.01 -11.75 18.78
N ASP A 99 4.13 -12.47 18.07
CA ASP A 99 4.47 -13.06 16.78
C ASP A 99 4.00 -12.12 15.66
N LEU A 100 4.77 -12.00 14.58
CA LEU A 100 4.40 -11.10 13.47
C LEU A 100 3.00 -11.42 12.90
N GLN A 101 2.61 -12.69 12.91
CA GLN A 101 1.28 -13.14 12.48
C GLN A 101 0.15 -12.77 13.47
N ASP A 102 0.42 -12.07 14.57
CA ASP A 102 -0.61 -11.48 15.43
C ASP A 102 -1.20 -10.18 14.85
N ILE A 103 -0.50 -9.52 13.92
CA ILE A 103 -0.92 -8.25 13.30
C ILE A 103 -2.34 -8.33 12.69
N PRO A 104 -2.71 -9.34 11.88
CA PRO A 104 -4.04 -9.38 11.29
C PRO A 104 -5.17 -9.46 12.33
N LYS A 105 -4.95 -10.17 13.45
CA LYS A 105 -5.94 -10.22 14.55
C LYS A 105 -6.02 -8.88 15.29
N ALA A 106 -4.91 -8.17 15.41
CA ALA A 106 -4.89 -6.82 15.96
C ALA A 106 -5.65 -5.84 15.05
N MET A 107 -5.46 -5.93 13.73
CA MET A 107 -6.21 -5.14 12.74
C MET A 107 -7.73 -5.37 12.83
N ASP A 108 -8.19 -6.63 12.96
CA ASP A 108 -9.62 -6.90 13.18
C ASP A 108 -10.16 -6.20 14.43
N LYS A 109 -9.44 -6.27 15.56
CA LYS A 109 -9.83 -5.60 16.82
C LYS A 109 -9.87 -4.08 16.68
N MET A 110 -9.03 -3.52 15.82
CA MET A 110 -9.03 -2.11 15.48
C MET A 110 -10.18 -1.72 14.55
N GLY A 111 -10.93 -2.69 14.02
CA GLY A 111 -11.99 -2.46 13.02
C GLY A 111 -11.43 -2.25 11.62
N TRP A 112 -10.28 -2.85 11.29
CA TRP A 112 -9.62 -2.79 9.99
C TRP A 112 -9.64 -4.16 9.26
N PRO A 113 -10.84 -4.66 8.91
CA PRO A 113 -10.99 -5.99 8.35
C PRO A 113 -10.39 -6.16 6.95
N ILE A 114 -10.34 -5.12 6.12
CA ILE A 114 -9.74 -5.22 4.77
C ILE A 114 -8.22 -5.29 4.88
N SER A 115 -7.62 -4.43 5.72
CA SER A 115 -6.18 -4.50 6.06
C SER A 115 -5.81 -5.89 6.58
N ALA A 116 -6.61 -6.43 7.50
CA ALA A 116 -6.39 -7.75 8.08
C ALA A 116 -6.48 -8.88 7.04
N LYS A 117 -7.40 -8.78 6.07
CA LYS A 117 -7.51 -9.74 4.96
C LYS A 117 -6.28 -9.72 4.05
N LEU A 118 -5.80 -8.53 3.67
CA LEU A 118 -4.61 -8.39 2.84
C LEU A 118 -3.36 -8.92 3.57
N ALA A 119 -3.19 -8.60 4.85
CA ALA A 119 -2.09 -9.10 5.66
C ALA A 119 -2.12 -10.64 5.78
N ARG A 120 -3.29 -11.24 6.02
CA ARG A 120 -3.46 -12.71 6.01
C ARG A 120 -3.10 -13.33 4.67
N LYS A 121 -3.55 -12.72 3.57
CA LYS A 121 -3.21 -13.19 2.23
C LYS A 121 -1.70 -13.17 2.02
N TRP A 122 -1.03 -12.08 2.39
CA TRP A 122 0.42 -11.97 2.30
C TRP A 122 1.11 -13.14 3.03
N PHE A 123 0.78 -13.39 4.31
CA PHE A 123 1.38 -14.50 5.08
C PHE A 123 1.08 -15.87 4.46
N ALA A 124 -0.13 -16.06 3.93
CA ALA A 124 -0.57 -17.31 3.32
C ALA A 124 0.01 -17.55 1.92
N SER A 125 0.48 -16.51 1.23
CA SER A 125 1.01 -16.62 -0.13
C SER A 125 2.37 -17.34 -0.18
N PRO A 126 2.68 -18.02 -1.31
CA PRO A 126 4.04 -18.45 -1.61
C PRO A 126 5.02 -17.28 -1.54
N ARG A 127 6.31 -17.58 -1.28
CA ARG A 127 7.36 -16.54 -1.31
C ARG A 127 7.35 -15.85 -2.67
N HIS A 128 7.17 -14.53 -2.63
CA HIS A 128 7.23 -13.68 -3.80
C HIS A 128 7.68 -12.28 -3.39
N VAL A 129 8.52 -11.66 -4.21
CA VAL A 129 9.02 -10.29 -4.01
C VAL A 129 8.60 -9.48 -5.22
N TYR A 130 7.87 -8.39 -4.99
CA TYR A 130 7.46 -7.48 -6.05
C TYR A 130 8.71 -6.89 -6.73
N ASN A 131 8.70 -6.82 -8.06
CA ASN A 131 9.86 -6.38 -8.86
C ASN A 131 9.94 -4.86 -9.08
N ASN A 132 9.09 -4.08 -8.41
CA ASN A 132 8.96 -2.62 -8.59
C ASN A 132 8.50 -2.17 -10.00
N ASP A 133 7.94 -3.08 -10.79
CA ASP A 133 7.28 -2.76 -12.07
C ASP A 133 5.77 -2.98 -11.97
N LEU A 134 5.04 -1.86 -11.93
CA LEU A 134 3.57 -1.82 -11.82
C LEU A 134 2.86 -2.48 -13.01
N ASN A 135 3.53 -2.64 -14.15
CA ASN A 135 2.95 -3.20 -15.38
C ASN A 135 3.49 -4.60 -15.71
N SER A 136 4.23 -5.21 -14.79
CA SER A 136 4.69 -6.59 -14.93
C SER A 136 3.64 -7.61 -14.49
N VAL A 137 3.77 -8.85 -14.98
CA VAL A 137 2.96 -9.98 -14.51
C VAL A 137 3.36 -10.32 -13.08
N GLN A 138 2.42 -10.21 -12.16
CA GLN A 138 2.60 -10.47 -10.73
C GLN A 138 1.43 -11.26 -10.16
N PRO A 139 1.60 -11.96 -9.02
CA PRO A 139 0.48 -12.41 -8.23
C PRO A 139 -0.45 -11.23 -7.94
N LEU A 140 -1.77 -11.44 -8.00
CA LEU A 140 -2.73 -10.36 -7.81
C LEU A 140 -3.87 -10.71 -6.84
N ASP A 141 -4.49 -9.66 -6.32
CA ASP A 141 -5.76 -9.68 -5.62
C ASP A 141 -6.73 -8.71 -6.28
N ASP A 142 -7.79 -9.22 -6.90
CA ASP A 142 -8.86 -8.43 -7.52
C ASP A 142 -10.22 -8.56 -6.80
N THR A 143 -10.21 -9.07 -5.56
CA THR A 143 -11.43 -9.44 -4.82
C THR A 143 -11.55 -8.78 -3.45
N THR A 144 -10.44 -8.50 -2.78
CA THR A 144 -10.42 -8.01 -1.40
C THR A 144 -10.80 -6.54 -1.31
N VAL A 145 -10.25 -5.72 -2.22
CA VAL A 145 -10.50 -4.27 -2.28
C VAL A 145 -11.49 -3.98 -3.39
N SER A 146 -12.63 -3.37 -3.04
CA SER A 146 -13.61 -2.89 -4.01
C SER A 146 -13.61 -1.37 -4.07
N LEU A 147 -13.91 -0.83 -5.25
CA LEU A 147 -14.05 0.62 -5.42
C LEU A 147 -15.13 1.18 -4.51
N ASP A 148 -16.29 0.51 -4.39
CA ASP A 148 -17.39 0.94 -3.53
C ASP A 148 -17.01 0.96 -2.04
N TRP A 149 -16.12 0.08 -1.59
CA TRP A 149 -15.58 0.15 -0.24
C TRP A 149 -14.66 1.35 -0.05
N ALA A 150 -13.74 1.61 -0.99
CA ALA A 150 -12.83 2.74 -0.91
C ALA A 150 -13.57 4.10 -0.96
N LEU A 151 -14.67 4.18 -1.69
CA LEU A 151 -15.52 5.37 -1.78
C LEU A 151 -16.41 5.61 -0.53
N LYS A 152 -16.29 4.78 0.52
CA LYS A 152 -16.87 5.11 1.84
C LYS A 152 -16.01 6.11 2.62
N PHE A 153 -14.76 6.29 2.21
CA PHE A 153 -13.81 7.20 2.84
C PHE A 153 -13.86 8.55 2.12
N ARG A 154 -14.02 9.64 2.88
CA ARG A 154 -14.28 10.98 2.34
C ARG A 154 -13.16 11.45 1.42
N GLY A 155 -11.89 11.39 1.85
CA GLY A 155 -10.77 11.87 1.03
C GLY A 155 -10.58 11.05 -0.25
N ALA A 156 -10.76 9.73 -0.19
CA ALA A 156 -10.78 8.88 -1.38
C ALA A 156 -11.93 9.27 -2.34
N THR A 157 -13.11 9.59 -1.82
CA THR A 157 -14.25 10.05 -2.64
C THR A 157 -13.97 11.39 -3.30
N GLU A 158 -13.32 12.32 -2.59
CA GLU A 158 -12.91 13.61 -3.14
C GLU A 158 -11.92 13.43 -4.29
N ARG A 159 -10.91 12.57 -4.13
CA ARG A 159 -9.96 12.23 -5.21
C ARG A 159 -10.63 11.53 -6.37
N PHE A 160 -11.52 10.58 -6.13
CA PHE A 160 -12.30 9.95 -7.19
C PHE A 160 -13.09 10.99 -8.01
N ASN A 161 -13.76 11.94 -7.34
CA ASN A 161 -14.49 13.02 -8.00
C ASN A 161 -13.56 13.95 -8.80
N GLN A 162 -12.36 14.25 -8.29
CA GLN A 162 -11.34 14.99 -9.04
C GLN A 162 -10.95 14.26 -10.33
N LEU A 163 -10.78 12.93 -10.28
CA LEU A 163 -10.48 12.14 -11.48
C LEU A 163 -11.59 12.29 -12.54
N VAL A 164 -12.82 11.95 -12.18
CA VAL A 164 -13.92 11.83 -13.17
C VAL A 164 -14.48 13.18 -13.64
N ARG A 165 -14.30 14.26 -12.88
CA ARG A 165 -14.81 15.59 -13.24
C ARG A 165 -13.75 16.52 -13.82
N GLN A 166 -12.46 16.28 -13.55
CA GLN A 166 -11.39 17.23 -13.90
C GLN A 166 -10.21 16.54 -14.55
N ALA A 167 -9.57 15.57 -13.89
CA ALA A 167 -8.28 15.04 -14.33
C ALA A 167 -8.35 14.38 -15.73
N ILE A 168 -9.45 13.70 -16.05
CA ILE A 168 -9.66 13.07 -17.37
C ILE A 168 -9.84 14.08 -18.52
N TYR A 169 -10.09 15.37 -18.24
CA TYR A 169 -10.28 16.42 -19.25
C TYR A 169 -9.05 17.31 -19.44
N THR A 170 -7.94 17.00 -18.76
CA THR A 170 -6.70 17.78 -18.91
C THR A 170 -6.06 17.55 -20.29
N PRO A 171 -5.25 18.49 -20.81
CA PRO A 171 -4.51 18.29 -22.05
C PRO A 171 -3.58 17.06 -22.01
N ASN A 172 -3.02 16.74 -20.84
CA ASN A 172 -2.18 15.55 -20.65
C ASN A 172 -3.01 14.28 -20.79
N ALA A 173 -4.19 14.22 -20.17
CA ALA A 173 -5.13 13.11 -20.33
C ALA A 173 -5.55 12.96 -21.79
N ALA A 174 -5.89 14.06 -22.47
CA ALA A 174 -6.23 14.06 -23.90
C ALA A 174 -5.12 13.43 -24.75
N ARG A 175 -3.85 13.84 -24.56
CA ARG A 175 -2.72 13.23 -25.27
C ARG A 175 -2.54 11.75 -24.94
N ALA A 176 -2.71 11.36 -23.68
CA ALA A 176 -2.59 9.96 -23.27
C ALA A 176 -3.66 9.09 -23.91
N VAL A 177 -4.93 9.53 -23.92
CA VAL A 177 -6.01 8.78 -24.53
C VAL A 177 -5.95 8.77 -26.07
N THR A 178 -5.41 9.83 -26.69
CA THR A 178 -5.10 9.81 -28.13
C THR A 178 -4.11 8.70 -28.47
N LYS A 179 -3.05 8.50 -27.67
CA LYS A 179 -2.10 7.38 -27.87
C LYS A 179 -2.75 6.00 -27.74
N VAL A 180 -3.74 5.88 -26.85
CA VAL A 180 -4.51 4.64 -26.68
C VAL A 180 -5.42 4.38 -27.88
N LEU A 181 -6.13 5.41 -28.37
CA LEU A 181 -7.17 5.25 -29.38
C LEU A 181 -6.67 5.32 -30.83
N ALA A 182 -5.59 6.04 -31.12
CA ALA A 182 -5.11 6.20 -32.49
C ALA A 182 -4.81 4.85 -33.19
N PRO A 183 -4.08 3.90 -32.58
CA PRO A 183 -3.82 2.60 -33.21
C PRO A 183 -5.10 1.77 -33.41
N VAL A 184 -6.10 1.95 -32.55
CA VAL A 184 -7.39 1.26 -32.66
C VAL A 184 -8.18 1.82 -33.83
N VAL A 185 -8.21 3.14 -33.99
CA VAL A 185 -8.87 3.83 -35.09
C VAL A 185 -8.22 3.49 -36.42
N GLU A 186 -6.89 3.60 -36.50
CA GLU A 186 -6.11 3.26 -37.71
C GLU A 186 -6.37 1.81 -38.13
N ARG A 187 -6.22 0.85 -37.20
CA ARG A 187 -6.43 -0.57 -37.52
C ARG A 187 -7.86 -0.85 -37.98
N SER A 188 -8.85 -0.28 -37.30
CA SER A 188 -10.27 -0.48 -37.65
C SER A 188 -10.58 0.15 -39.01
N PHE A 189 -10.01 1.33 -39.30
CA PHE A 189 -10.18 2.01 -40.58
C PHE A 189 -9.53 1.23 -41.72
N SER A 190 -8.27 0.83 -41.57
CA SER A 190 -7.54 0.03 -42.56
C SER A 190 -8.21 -1.31 -42.84
N ALA A 191 -8.82 -1.94 -41.83
CA ALA A 191 -9.59 -3.17 -41.98
C ALA A 191 -10.99 -2.98 -42.60
N GLY A 192 -11.37 -1.75 -42.97
CA GLY A 192 -12.69 -1.45 -43.54
C GLY A 192 -13.84 -1.57 -42.54
N GLN A 193 -13.56 -1.63 -41.22
CA GLN A 193 -14.54 -1.81 -40.15
C GLN A 193 -15.23 -0.49 -39.76
N VAL A 194 -15.56 0.34 -40.75
CA VAL A 194 -16.23 1.63 -40.54
C VAL A 194 -17.65 1.54 -41.05
N SER A 195 -18.61 1.46 -40.12
CA SER A 195 -20.04 1.45 -40.45
C SER A 195 -20.56 2.84 -40.82
N ALA A 196 -21.80 2.93 -41.29
CA ALA A 196 -22.48 4.22 -41.47
C ALA A 196 -22.49 5.06 -40.17
N GLY A 197 -22.60 4.41 -39.00
CA GLY A 197 -22.54 5.05 -37.67
C GLY A 197 -21.13 5.30 -37.13
N GLY A 198 -20.08 5.01 -37.90
CA GLY A 198 -18.68 5.13 -37.47
C GLY A 198 -18.12 3.83 -36.86
N ILE A 199 -17.08 3.98 -36.04
CA ILE A 199 -16.41 2.89 -35.34
C ILE A 199 -16.87 2.91 -33.88
N ALA A 200 -17.50 1.83 -33.43
CA ALA A 200 -17.89 1.65 -32.03
C ALA A 200 -16.79 0.92 -31.26
N ILE A 201 -16.41 1.45 -30.10
CA ILE A 201 -15.41 0.88 -29.22
C ILE A 201 -16.09 0.55 -27.88
N ASP A 202 -16.09 -0.72 -27.51
CA ASP A 202 -16.52 -1.22 -26.20
C ASP A 202 -15.41 -2.10 -25.62
N THR A 203 -14.85 -1.69 -24.47
CA THR A 203 -13.71 -2.37 -23.85
C THR A 203 -14.11 -3.40 -22.79
N SER A 204 -15.42 -3.62 -22.58
CA SER A 204 -15.92 -4.62 -21.62
C SER A 204 -15.38 -6.05 -21.82
N PRO A 205 -15.10 -6.55 -23.04
CA PRO A 205 -14.55 -7.90 -23.22
C PRO A 205 -13.15 -8.08 -22.63
N PHE A 206 -12.40 -7.00 -22.41
CA PHE A 206 -11.02 -7.04 -21.91
C PHE A 206 -10.93 -7.05 -20.38
N LEU A 207 -12.05 -6.90 -19.66
CA LEU A 207 -12.07 -6.78 -18.20
C LEU A 207 -11.66 -8.05 -17.45
N THR A 208 -11.65 -9.21 -18.11
CA THR A 208 -11.24 -10.49 -17.51
C THR A 208 -9.73 -10.56 -17.23
N ALA A 209 -8.95 -9.65 -17.81
CA ALA A 209 -7.49 -9.58 -17.68
C ALA A 209 -7.08 -8.19 -17.17
N PRO A 210 -7.15 -7.91 -15.86
CA PRO A 210 -7.00 -6.56 -15.30
C PRO A 210 -5.69 -5.86 -15.68
N LEU A 211 -4.57 -6.58 -15.71
CA LEU A 211 -3.27 -6.04 -16.10
C LEU A 211 -3.24 -5.61 -17.57
N GLN A 212 -3.67 -6.50 -18.47
CA GLN A 212 -3.71 -6.24 -19.91
C GLN A 212 -4.70 -5.12 -20.23
N PHE A 213 -5.86 -5.12 -19.57
CA PHE A 213 -6.82 -4.04 -19.67
C PHE A 213 -6.22 -2.68 -19.27
N HIS A 214 -5.50 -2.64 -18.14
CA HIS A 214 -4.84 -1.44 -17.66
C HIS A 214 -3.80 -0.91 -18.67
N ILE A 215 -2.94 -1.79 -19.17
CA ILE A 215 -1.89 -1.43 -20.13
C ILE A 215 -2.48 -0.95 -21.46
N ALA A 216 -3.52 -1.63 -21.95
CA ALA A 216 -4.10 -1.34 -23.26
C ALA A 216 -5.01 -0.11 -23.27
N TRP A 217 -5.76 0.14 -22.19
CA TRP A 217 -6.86 1.11 -22.19
C TRP A 217 -6.73 2.22 -21.14
N GLY A 218 -5.80 2.09 -20.20
CA GLY A 218 -5.54 3.11 -19.19
C GLY A 218 -4.94 4.38 -19.79
N PHE A 219 -5.46 5.55 -19.40
CA PHE A 219 -4.98 6.83 -19.94
C PHE A 219 -4.80 7.93 -18.91
N GLN A 220 -5.36 7.78 -17.70
CA GLN A 220 -5.21 8.78 -16.65
C GLN A 220 -5.23 8.10 -15.28
N TYR A 221 -4.60 8.74 -14.30
CA TYR A 221 -4.69 8.36 -12.90
C TYR A 221 -4.91 9.57 -12.00
N GLN A 222 -5.35 9.32 -10.78
CA GLN A 222 -5.46 10.29 -9.71
C GLN A 222 -4.86 9.69 -8.44
N PRO A 223 -3.77 10.26 -7.92
CA PRO A 223 -3.19 9.81 -6.67
C PRO A 223 -4.11 10.11 -5.49
N VAL A 224 -4.10 9.19 -4.54
CA VAL A 224 -4.69 9.26 -3.22
C VAL A 224 -3.55 9.10 -2.23
N SER A 225 -3.23 10.18 -1.52
CA SER A 225 -2.18 10.17 -0.51
C SER A 225 -2.68 9.53 0.77
N SER A 226 -1.76 9.11 1.63
CA SER A 226 -2.08 8.57 2.96
C SER A 226 -2.89 9.56 3.80
N LEU A 227 -2.72 10.88 3.60
CA LEU A 227 -3.55 11.91 4.22
C LEU A 227 -5.00 11.86 3.76
N ASP A 228 -5.25 11.57 2.48
CA ASP A 228 -6.60 11.43 1.92
C ASP A 228 -7.30 10.15 2.43
N THR A 229 -6.56 9.20 3.00
CA THR A 229 -7.13 7.96 3.58
C THR A 229 -7.51 8.10 5.05
N LEU A 230 -7.20 9.22 5.69
CA LEU A 230 -7.51 9.46 7.10
C LEU A 230 -8.97 9.83 7.33
N ASP A 231 -9.45 9.56 8.53
CA ASP A 231 -10.68 10.14 9.08
C ASP A 231 -10.31 11.19 10.13
N GLY A 232 -10.37 12.47 9.73
CA GLY A 232 -9.76 13.56 10.49
C GLY A 232 -8.25 13.38 10.55
N THR A 233 -7.72 13.08 11.74
CA THR A 233 -6.30 12.72 11.91
C THR A 233 -6.08 11.22 12.00
N ALA A 234 -7.13 10.41 12.20
CA ALA A 234 -7.01 8.98 12.46
C ALA A 234 -6.75 8.14 11.21
N MET A 235 -5.86 7.14 11.35
CA MET A 235 -5.71 6.10 10.36
C MET A 235 -6.97 5.25 10.28
N THR A 236 -7.30 4.80 9.07
CA THR A 236 -8.48 3.99 8.80
C THR A 236 -8.10 2.62 8.25
N ASP A 237 -9.10 1.77 8.03
CA ASP A 237 -8.89 0.52 7.30
C ASP A 237 -8.36 0.76 5.87
N LEU A 238 -8.70 1.90 5.24
CA LEU A 238 -8.13 2.27 3.95
C LEU A 238 -6.63 2.59 4.06
N THR A 239 -6.24 3.31 5.12
CA THR A 239 -4.83 3.61 5.37
C THR A 239 -4.02 2.33 5.62
N GLY A 240 -4.54 1.41 6.43
CA GLY A 240 -3.85 0.14 6.71
C GLY A 240 -3.81 -0.83 5.53
N ALA A 241 -4.76 -0.73 4.59
CA ALA A 241 -4.86 -1.60 3.44
C ALA A 241 -3.98 -1.15 2.27
N LEU A 242 -3.97 0.16 1.98
CA LEU A 242 -3.38 0.71 0.76
C LEU A 242 -2.38 1.86 1.00
N ALA A 243 -2.43 2.55 2.14
CA ALA A 243 -1.65 3.77 2.39
C ALA A 243 -1.78 4.80 1.24
N ASN A 244 -0.79 4.89 0.35
CA ASN A 244 -0.88 5.65 -0.90
C ASN A 244 -1.36 4.72 -2.02
N PHE A 245 -2.35 5.14 -2.80
CA PHE A 245 -2.78 4.38 -3.98
C PHE A 245 -3.27 5.30 -5.09
N ASN A 246 -3.58 4.74 -6.25
CA ASN A 246 -4.10 5.48 -7.39
C ASN A 246 -5.48 4.97 -7.81
N PHE A 247 -6.37 5.91 -8.12
CA PHE A 247 -7.48 5.62 -9.03
C PHE A 247 -6.98 5.74 -10.47
N TYR A 248 -7.34 4.79 -11.32
CA TYR A 248 -7.03 4.80 -12.74
C TYR A 248 -8.31 4.94 -13.55
N ALA A 249 -8.25 5.72 -14.63
CA ALA A 249 -9.26 5.80 -15.66
C ALA A 249 -8.78 5.09 -16.94
N ALA A 250 -9.66 4.25 -17.49
CA ALA A 250 -9.47 3.58 -18.77
C ALA A 250 -10.65 3.86 -19.70
N VAL A 251 -10.42 3.79 -21.01
CA VAL A 251 -11.50 3.92 -22.01
C VAL A 251 -12.54 2.83 -21.77
N GLY A 252 -13.81 3.21 -21.66
CA GLY A 252 -14.93 2.27 -21.51
C GLY A 252 -15.73 2.11 -22.80
N LYS A 253 -16.42 3.17 -23.20
CA LYS A 253 -17.21 3.21 -24.44
C LYS A 253 -16.91 4.48 -25.22
N ALA A 254 -16.58 4.33 -26.49
CA ALA A 254 -16.33 5.43 -27.41
C ALA A 254 -16.97 5.18 -28.78
N ALA A 255 -17.31 6.25 -29.47
CA ALA A 255 -17.71 6.22 -30.87
C ALA A 255 -16.78 7.13 -31.66
N VAL A 256 -16.27 6.65 -32.80
CA VAL A 256 -15.43 7.44 -33.69
C VAL A 256 -16.19 7.68 -34.98
N THR A 257 -16.52 8.94 -35.19
CA THR A 257 -17.18 9.46 -36.40
C THR A 257 -16.21 10.40 -37.11
N GLY A 258 -16.50 10.84 -38.32
CA GLY A 258 -15.62 11.78 -39.00
C GLY A 258 -16.04 12.05 -40.42
N GLU A 259 -15.52 13.14 -40.98
CA GLU A 259 -15.69 13.44 -42.39
C GLU A 259 -14.89 12.46 -43.24
N ARG A 260 -15.52 12.00 -44.32
CA ARG A 260 -14.96 11.00 -45.23
C ARG A 260 -14.79 11.64 -46.58
N PHE A 261 -13.61 11.52 -47.15
CA PHE A 261 -13.31 12.11 -48.45
C PHE A 261 -12.35 11.22 -49.23
N TYR A 262 -12.28 11.48 -50.54
CA TYR A 262 -11.31 10.86 -51.40
C TYR A 262 -10.23 11.88 -51.75
N GLN A 263 -8.98 11.48 -51.55
CA GLN A 263 -7.82 12.16 -52.08
C GLN A 263 -7.40 11.43 -53.36
N TYR A 264 -7.14 12.22 -54.40
CA TYR A 264 -6.75 11.71 -55.72
C TYR A 264 -5.28 12.05 -55.95
N GLU A 265 -4.45 11.03 -56.09
CA GLU A 265 -3.02 11.17 -56.40
C GLU A 265 -2.74 10.45 -57.73
N GLY A 266 -2.86 11.18 -58.84
CA GLY A 266 -2.86 10.60 -60.19
C GLY A 266 -4.10 9.72 -60.40
N GLU A 267 -3.89 8.45 -60.77
CA GLU A 267 -4.94 7.45 -60.91
C GLU A 267 -5.32 6.77 -59.57
N ASN A 268 -4.56 7.01 -58.50
CA ASN A 268 -4.82 6.37 -57.21
C ASN A 268 -5.97 7.07 -56.47
N LYS A 269 -6.96 6.27 -56.06
CA LYS A 269 -8.07 6.70 -55.22
C LYS A 269 -7.79 6.34 -53.76
N ILE A 270 -7.49 7.34 -52.94
CA ILE A 270 -7.18 7.18 -51.52
C ILE A 270 -8.42 7.59 -50.71
N PHE A 271 -8.94 6.69 -49.89
CA PHE A 271 -10.07 6.96 -49.01
C PHE A 271 -9.56 7.42 -47.64
N CYS A 272 -9.95 8.62 -47.22
CA CYS A 272 -9.51 9.25 -45.98
C CYS A 272 -10.67 9.52 -45.02
N LEU A 273 -10.35 9.56 -43.73
CA LEU A 273 -11.23 9.90 -42.63
C LEU A 273 -10.54 10.94 -41.74
N GLU A 274 -11.27 11.98 -41.37
CA GLU A 274 -10.92 12.91 -40.30
C GLU A 274 -11.64 12.50 -39.01
N PRO A 275 -11.04 11.61 -38.18
CA PRO A 275 -11.74 11.02 -37.06
C PRO A 275 -11.90 11.98 -35.87
N VAL A 276 -13.09 11.94 -35.30
CA VAL A 276 -13.47 12.55 -34.04
C VAL A 276 -13.97 11.44 -33.11
N ALA A 277 -13.19 11.10 -32.09
CA ALA A 277 -13.63 10.17 -31.05
C ALA A 277 -14.43 10.90 -29.97
N ARG A 278 -15.56 10.30 -29.62
CA ARG A 278 -16.44 10.71 -28.53
C ARG A 278 -16.48 9.59 -27.49
N ILE A 279 -15.74 9.77 -26.41
CA ILE A 279 -15.73 8.85 -25.27
C ILE A 279 -16.88 9.22 -24.35
N THR A 280 -17.82 8.31 -24.14
CA THR A 280 -19.03 8.53 -23.33
C THR A 280 -18.97 7.85 -21.98
N HIS A 281 -18.18 6.78 -21.86
CA HIS A 281 -18.00 6.04 -20.62
C HIS A 281 -16.53 5.72 -20.40
N VAL A 282 -16.11 5.76 -19.14
CA VAL A 282 -14.77 5.35 -18.70
C VAL A 282 -14.92 4.26 -17.65
N TYR A 283 -13.94 3.37 -17.56
CA TYR A 283 -13.80 2.49 -16.40
C TYR A 283 -12.91 3.17 -15.38
N VAL A 284 -13.32 3.13 -14.10
CA VAL A 284 -12.48 3.56 -12.97
C VAL A 284 -12.22 2.38 -12.05
N TYR A 285 -10.97 2.25 -11.59
CA TYR A 285 -10.53 1.18 -10.69
C TYR A 285 -9.34 1.62 -9.83
N ILE A 286 -9.09 0.88 -8.76
CA ILE A 286 -7.90 0.98 -7.92
C ILE A 286 -6.87 0.00 -8.47
N LYS A 287 -5.61 0.42 -8.49
CA LYS A 287 -4.46 -0.47 -8.67
C LYS A 287 -3.34 -0.01 -7.74
N ASP A 288 -2.75 -0.96 -7.03
CA ASP A 288 -1.70 -0.72 -6.05
C ASP A 288 -0.80 -1.96 -5.86
N SER A 289 0.36 -1.81 -5.24
CA SER A 289 1.26 -2.91 -4.88
C SER A 289 1.25 -3.14 -3.36
N TYR A 290 0.80 -4.31 -2.90
CA TYR A 290 0.92 -4.72 -1.51
C TYR A 290 2.28 -5.38 -1.30
N SER A 291 3.30 -4.59 -0.94
CA SER A 291 4.67 -5.06 -0.82
C SER A 291 5.42 -4.46 0.37
N PHE A 292 6.46 -5.16 0.83
CA PHE A 292 7.34 -4.71 1.92
C PHE A 292 8.78 -4.49 1.40
N ASN A 293 8.87 -3.86 0.22
CA ASN A 293 10.14 -3.42 -0.37
C ASN A 293 10.58 -2.08 0.25
N ASP A 294 11.88 -1.81 0.26
CA ASP A 294 12.43 -0.51 0.63
C ASP A 294 13.27 0.03 -0.55
N ASP A 295 13.34 1.35 -0.71
CA ASP A 295 14.17 1.99 -1.76
C ASP A 295 15.67 1.81 -1.52
N SER A 296 16.05 1.63 -0.26
CA SER A 296 17.44 1.48 0.14
C SER A 296 17.57 0.36 1.15
N LEU A 297 18.69 -0.36 1.07
CA LEU A 297 19.00 -1.44 2.01
C LEU A 297 19.24 -0.92 3.44
N SER A 298 19.55 0.37 3.61
CA SER A 298 19.93 1.00 4.87
C SER A 298 18.78 1.65 5.63
N LYS A 299 17.61 1.84 5.01
CA LYS A 299 16.41 2.40 5.67
C LYS A 299 15.21 1.52 5.42
N SER A 300 14.57 1.08 6.49
CA SER A 300 13.35 0.29 6.39
C SER A 300 12.15 1.07 6.87
N GLN A 301 11.09 1.13 6.06
CA GLN A 301 9.89 1.89 6.41
C GLN A 301 9.29 1.39 7.74
N TYR A 302 9.04 2.33 8.65
CA TYR A 302 8.34 2.09 9.90
C TYR A 302 6.83 1.89 9.67
N LEU A 303 6.28 0.80 10.23
CA LEU A 303 4.89 0.38 10.07
C LEU A 303 4.08 0.46 11.38
N GLY A 304 4.65 1.01 12.45
CA GLY A 304 4.00 1.12 13.74
C GLY A 304 4.64 0.25 14.83
N HIS A 305 4.24 0.50 16.07
CA HIS A 305 4.48 -0.39 17.19
C HIS A 305 3.22 -1.22 17.43
N TRP A 306 3.35 -2.55 17.39
CA TRP A 306 2.23 -3.48 17.40
C TRP A 306 2.23 -4.39 18.62
N ASN A 307 1.03 -4.77 19.05
CA ASN A 307 0.81 -5.91 19.93
C ASN A 307 -0.45 -6.67 19.52
N ARG A 308 -0.86 -7.68 20.30
CA ARG A 308 -2.04 -8.52 19.99
C ARG A 308 -3.38 -7.78 20.03
N ASN A 309 -3.41 -6.54 20.49
CA ASN A 309 -4.62 -5.74 20.67
C ASN A 309 -4.72 -4.55 19.71
N GLY A 310 -3.60 -4.11 19.13
CA GLY A 310 -3.62 -3.02 18.16
C GLY A 310 -2.25 -2.43 17.92
N MET A 311 -2.26 -1.19 17.43
CA MET A 311 -1.07 -0.44 17.05
C MET A 311 -1.03 0.92 17.75
N VAL A 312 0.19 1.39 18.02
CA VAL A 312 0.51 2.75 18.43
C VAL A 312 1.63 3.31 17.55
N LEU A 313 1.71 4.64 17.47
CA LEU A 313 2.75 5.33 16.70
C LEU A 313 3.71 6.08 17.63
N SER A 314 5.00 6.06 17.33
CA SER A 314 6.01 6.85 18.04
C SER A 314 5.95 8.32 17.61
N TYR A 315 6.35 9.24 18.50
CA TYR A 315 6.18 10.69 18.33
C TYR A 315 6.83 11.31 17.06
N ALA A 316 7.95 10.75 16.57
CA ALA A 316 8.74 11.36 15.50
C ALA A 316 8.65 10.65 14.12
N ALA A 317 8.18 9.40 14.07
CA ALA A 317 8.10 8.62 12.83
C ALA A 317 6.71 8.69 12.17
N ALA A 318 5.69 9.05 12.95
CA ALA A 318 4.30 9.02 12.53
C ALA A 318 3.94 10.01 11.42
N VAL A 319 4.77 11.04 11.15
CA VAL A 319 4.41 12.11 10.21
C VAL A 319 5.38 12.27 9.05
N ASN A 320 6.65 11.90 9.20
CA ASN A 320 7.62 12.00 8.12
C ASN A 320 7.74 10.71 7.30
N ASP A 321 7.98 9.53 7.87
CA ASP A 321 8.23 8.33 7.04
C ASP A 321 6.94 7.66 6.57
N PHE A 322 5.96 7.41 7.47
CA PHE A 322 4.71 6.75 7.05
C PHE A 322 3.93 7.55 5.99
N PHE A 323 4.00 8.90 6.02
CA PHE A 323 3.29 9.79 5.10
C PHE A 323 4.14 10.36 3.95
N LYS A 324 5.48 10.33 4.01
CA LYS A 324 6.35 10.74 2.88
C LYS A 324 6.89 9.57 2.04
N SER A 325 7.01 8.35 2.57
CA SER A 325 7.83 7.30 1.92
C SER A 325 7.07 6.09 1.33
N SER A 326 5.75 6.17 1.15
CA SER A 326 5.06 5.13 0.38
C SER A 326 5.32 5.33 -1.11
N ASN A 327 6.42 4.73 -1.59
CA ASN A 327 6.88 4.70 -2.98
C ASN A 327 5.93 3.95 -3.90
N LEU A 328 4.82 4.61 -4.23
CA LEU A 328 4.41 4.61 -5.62
C LEU A 328 5.28 5.66 -6.32
N ASN A 329 5.86 5.30 -7.46
CA ASN A 329 6.39 6.26 -8.44
C ASN A 329 5.22 7.15 -8.90
N VAL A 330 4.84 8.12 -8.07
CA VAL A 330 3.84 9.12 -8.36
C VAL A 330 4.58 10.22 -9.09
N GLY A 331 4.37 10.30 -10.41
CA GLY A 331 4.84 11.41 -11.21
C GLY A 331 4.50 12.74 -10.52
N ASN A 332 5.55 13.49 -10.18
CA ASN A 332 5.57 14.92 -9.92
C ASN A 332 4.48 15.51 -9.00
N SER A 333 4.10 14.81 -7.94
CA SER A 333 3.33 15.43 -6.86
C SER A 333 4.29 16.18 -5.92
N THR A 334 4.47 17.47 -6.16
CA THR A 334 5.00 18.42 -5.18
C THR A 334 3.99 18.55 -4.05
N ILE A 335 4.02 17.60 -3.11
CA ILE A 335 3.32 17.78 -1.83
C ILE A 335 4.16 18.77 -1.05
N GLU A 336 3.66 20.01 -0.98
CA GLU A 336 4.21 21.06 -0.13
C GLU A 336 4.45 20.53 1.28
N GLU A 337 5.62 20.89 1.77
CA GLU A 337 6.25 20.42 2.99
C GLU A 337 5.49 20.91 4.23
N TRP A 338 4.38 20.26 4.58
CA TRP A 338 3.66 20.54 5.82
C TRP A 338 4.44 20.00 7.02
N ARG A 339 5.15 20.92 7.69
CA ARG A 339 5.84 20.76 8.97
C ARG A 339 4.92 20.21 10.06
N TYR A 340 5.18 18.99 10.54
CA TYR A 340 4.66 18.51 11.82
C TYR A 340 5.73 17.68 12.57
N LEU A 341 6.19 18.27 13.68
CA LEU A 341 6.97 17.73 14.81
C LEU A 341 8.49 17.52 14.59
N PRO A 342 9.32 17.81 15.63
CA PRO A 342 10.77 17.88 15.50
C PRO A 342 11.37 16.52 15.18
N ALA A 343 12.43 16.54 14.36
CA ALA A 343 13.27 15.38 14.09
C ALA A 343 13.72 14.71 15.40
N GLY A 344 13.39 13.43 15.55
CA GLY A 344 13.82 12.58 16.65
C GLY A 344 13.94 11.16 16.12
N GLU A 345 14.92 10.42 16.61
CA GLU A 345 15.22 9.07 16.13
C GLU A 345 14.02 8.14 16.36
N GLU A 346 13.69 7.34 15.33
CA GLU A 346 12.69 6.29 15.44
C GLU A 346 13.02 5.40 16.64
N VAL A 347 12.03 5.13 17.48
CA VAL A 347 12.21 4.19 18.59
C VAL A 347 12.24 2.79 18.00
N ASN A 348 13.43 2.30 17.68
CA ASN A 348 13.70 0.92 17.24
C ASN A 348 13.60 -0.11 18.38
N LYS A 349 13.00 0.28 19.50
CA LYS A 349 12.92 -0.48 20.75
C LYS A 349 11.46 -0.78 21.07
N PRO A 350 11.14 -1.94 21.67
CA PRO A 350 9.83 -2.15 22.26
C PRO A 350 9.50 -1.05 23.27
N ILE A 351 8.22 -0.75 23.42
CA ILE A 351 7.73 0.26 24.36
C ILE A 351 6.73 -0.35 25.32
N ASP A 352 6.74 0.09 26.58
CA ASP A 352 5.72 -0.21 27.58
C ASP A 352 4.92 1.06 27.90
N LYS A 353 3.62 1.07 27.63
CA LYS A 353 2.72 2.20 27.95
C LYS A 353 2.53 2.41 29.46
N ARG A 354 2.91 1.44 30.29
CA ARG A 354 2.87 1.48 31.75
C ARG A 354 1.51 1.89 32.30
N THR A 355 0.43 1.25 31.84
CA THR A 355 -0.93 1.59 32.27
C THR A 355 -1.26 1.12 33.69
N SER A 356 -0.49 0.17 34.23
CA SER A 356 -0.65 -0.35 35.60
C SER A 356 0.37 0.25 36.57
N PHE A 357 -0.10 0.61 37.76
CA PHE A 357 0.72 1.07 38.87
C PHE A 357 1.48 -0.06 39.58
N PHE A 358 1.02 -1.31 39.46
CA PHE A 358 1.52 -2.44 40.26
C PHE A 358 2.29 -3.48 39.45
N ARG A 359 2.07 -3.55 38.13
CA ARG A 359 2.71 -4.53 37.25
C ARG A 359 3.29 -3.84 36.02
N LYS A 360 4.50 -4.24 35.66
CA LYS A 360 5.21 -3.79 34.46
C LYS A 360 5.12 -4.87 33.37
N PHE A 361 5.38 -4.50 32.11
CA PHE A 361 5.49 -5.43 30.99
C PHE A 361 4.23 -6.30 30.78
N LEU A 362 3.05 -5.69 30.93
CA LEU A 362 1.79 -6.37 30.64
C LEU A 362 1.65 -6.57 29.13
N ALA A 363 1.14 -7.72 28.69
CA ALA A 363 0.96 -8.03 27.26
C ALA A 363 0.11 -7.01 26.49
N LYS A 364 -0.80 -6.31 27.18
CA LYS A 364 -1.63 -5.24 26.61
C LYS A 364 -0.90 -3.89 26.47
N ASP A 365 0.22 -3.71 27.17
CA ASP A 365 0.94 -2.44 27.29
C ASP A 365 2.30 -2.47 26.57
N VAL A 366 2.86 -3.65 26.31
CA VAL A 366 4.08 -3.81 25.53
C VAL A 366 3.75 -3.87 24.04
N TYR A 367 4.41 -3.01 23.26
CA TYR A 367 4.30 -2.97 21.80
C TYR A 367 5.67 -3.07 21.16
N TRP A 368 5.73 -3.76 20.03
CA TRP A 368 6.95 -4.09 19.29
C TRP A 368 7.06 -3.28 18.00
N PRO A 369 8.21 -2.67 17.69
CA PRO A 369 8.41 -1.93 16.45
C PRO A 369 8.38 -2.86 15.24
N VAL A 370 7.54 -2.56 14.26
CA VAL A 370 7.42 -3.33 13.01
C VAL A 370 7.85 -2.44 11.85
N HIS A 371 8.66 -3.01 10.96
CA HIS A 371 9.15 -2.36 9.74
C HIS A 371 8.96 -3.29 8.53
N ASN A 372 9.16 -2.77 7.32
CA ASN A 372 9.22 -3.60 6.11
C ASN A 372 10.25 -4.75 6.25
N LYS A 373 11.40 -4.47 6.88
CA LYS A 373 12.42 -5.48 7.18
C LYS A 373 11.88 -6.62 8.04
N THR A 374 10.99 -6.35 9.00
CA THR A 374 10.38 -7.39 9.84
C THR A 374 9.61 -8.40 8.99
N TYR A 375 8.86 -7.94 7.97
CA TYR A 375 8.18 -8.82 7.02
C TYR A 375 9.17 -9.59 6.12
N ARG A 376 10.23 -8.94 5.63
CA ARG A 376 11.26 -9.62 4.82
C ARG A 376 12.04 -10.69 5.60
N ASP A 377 12.33 -10.42 6.86
CA ASP A 377 12.96 -11.39 7.77
C ASP A 377 12.01 -12.58 8.00
N TRP A 378 10.72 -12.34 8.24
CA TRP A 378 9.71 -13.39 8.37
C TRP A 378 9.60 -14.23 7.09
N ARG A 379 9.57 -13.59 5.91
CA ARG A 379 9.55 -14.25 4.60
C ARG A 379 10.75 -15.16 4.41
N SER A 380 11.92 -14.72 4.88
CA SER A 380 13.17 -15.48 4.78
C SER A 380 13.19 -16.67 5.74
N ALA A 381 12.63 -16.52 6.94
CA ALA A 381 12.50 -17.60 7.92
C ALA A 381 11.53 -18.71 7.47
N HIS A 382 10.44 -18.35 6.79
CA HIS A 382 9.37 -19.29 6.45
C HIS A 382 9.35 -19.76 4.99
N ASN A 383 10.14 -19.13 4.11
CA ASN A 383 10.01 -19.30 2.66
C ASN A 383 8.56 -19.10 2.14
N ARG A 384 7.82 -18.18 2.78
CA ARG A 384 6.45 -17.76 2.45
C ARG A 384 6.34 -16.25 2.61
N GLY A 385 5.16 -15.66 2.40
CA GLY A 385 5.02 -14.20 2.48
C GLY A 385 5.23 -13.60 1.11
N GLY A 386 4.16 -13.50 0.34
CA GLY A 386 4.21 -13.08 -1.07
C GLY A 386 3.65 -11.69 -1.25
N ASP A 387 4.44 -10.78 -1.83
CA ASP A 387 3.91 -9.51 -2.33
C ASP A 387 2.94 -9.77 -3.50
N PHE A 388 2.01 -8.85 -3.75
CA PHE A 388 1.06 -8.97 -4.86
C PHE A 388 0.51 -7.61 -5.27
N MET A 389 -0.04 -7.55 -6.49
CA MET A 389 -0.77 -6.39 -6.98
C MET A 389 -2.21 -6.42 -6.49
N VAL A 390 -2.70 -5.32 -5.95
CA VAL A 390 -4.11 -5.12 -5.62
C VAL A 390 -4.79 -4.43 -6.79
N TYR A 391 -5.90 -4.99 -7.25
CA TYR A 391 -6.82 -4.39 -8.20
C TYR A 391 -8.22 -4.32 -7.59
N SER A 392 -8.98 -3.28 -7.88
CA SER A 392 -10.44 -3.37 -7.75
C SER A 392 -11.05 -3.76 -9.09
N ARG A 393 -12.22 -4.42 -9.05
CA ARG A 393 -13.03 -4.57 -10.26
C ARG A 393 -13.31 -3.21 -10.91
N PRO A 394 -13.09 -3.05 -12.22
CA PRO A 394 -13.40 -1.80 -12.90
C PRO A 394 -14.90 -1.47 -12.89
N LYS A 395 -15.22 -0.24 -12.52
CA LYS A 395 -16.59 0.29 -12.51
C LYS A 395 -16.80 1.19 -13.72
N LEU A 396 -17.82 0.90 -14.51
CA LEU A 396 -18.19 1.73 -15.66
C LEU A 396 -18.87 3.02 -15.17
N ILE A 397 -18.32 4.16 -15.55
CA ILE A 397 -18.83 5.49 -15.23
C ILE A 397 -19.27 6.17 -16.52
N LYS A 398 -20.54 6.59 -16.57
CA LYS A 398 -21.05 7.46 -17.64
C LYS A 398 -20.59 8.88 -17.39
N LEU A 399 -20.01 9.51 -18.41
CA LEU A 399 -19.56 10.89 -18.32
C LEU A 399 -20.72 11.86 -18.57
N ASP A 400 -20.84 12.89 -17.74
CA ASP A 400 -21.80 13.98 -17.97
C ASP A 400 -21.44 14.76 -19.24
N LYS A 401 -20.14 14.97 -19.46
CA LYS A 401 -19.58 15.57 -20.67
C LYS A 401 -18.68 14.56 -21.38
N PRO A 402 -19.01 14.13 -22.61
CA PRO A 402 -18.12 13.25 -23.36
C PRO A 402 -16.74 13.88 -23.59
N ILE A 403 -15.68 13.07 -23.53
CA ILE A 403 -14.34 13.50 -23.96
C ILE A 403 -14.35 13.46 -25.49
N ILE A 404 -14.06 14.61 -26.11
CA ILE A 404 -13.99 14.76 -27.57
C ILE A 404 -12.52 14.91 -27.96
N LEU A 405 -12.08 14.05 -28.87
CA LEU A 405 -10.71 14.02 -29.39
C LEU A 405 -10.77 14.09 -30.91
N LYS A 406 -9.97 14.98 -31.48
CA LYS A 406 -9.66 14.97 -32.92
C LYS A 406 -8.33 14.25 -33.10
N PHE A 407 -8.23 13.40 -34.12
CA PHE A 407 -6.97 12.77 -34.50
C PHE A 407 -6.54 13.27 -35.87
N ASP A 408 -5.30 12.94 -36.22
CA ASP A 408 -4.80 13.14 -37.57
C ASP A 408 -5.61 12.30 -38.56
N THR A 409 -5.66 12.78 -39.80
CA THR A 409 -6.34 12.11 -40.90
C THR A 409 -5.76 10.72 -41.11
N VAL A 410 -6.64 9.71 -41.19
CA VAL A 410 -6.27 8.33 -41.51
C VAL A 410 -6.74 8.01 -42.93
N CYS A 411 -5.86 7.43 -43.73
CA CYS A 411 -6.12 7.14 -45.14
C CYS A 411 -5.80 5.68 -45.48
N ARG A 412 -6.54 5.11 -46.43
CA ARG A 412 -6.31 3.77 -46.98
C ARG A 412 -6.53 3.77 -48.48
N THR A 413 -5.75 2.99 -49.21
CA THR A 413 -5.97 2.77 -50.64
C THR A 413 -7.23 1.92 -50.83
N VAL A 414 -8.04 2.29 -51.82
CA VAL A 414 -9.16 1.46 -52.25
C VAL A 414 -8.62 0.49 -53.30
N PRO A 415 -8.76 -0.84 -53.12
CA PRO A 415 -8.42 -1.78 -54.18
C PRO A 415 -9.21 -1.42 -55.44
N ALA A 416 -8.55 -1.44 -56.61
CA ALA A 416 -9.26 -1.31 -57.88
C ALA A 416 -10.38 -2.36 -57.94
N GLU A 417 -11.59 -1.93 -58.33
CA GLU A 417 -12.71 -2.85 -58.53
C GLU A 417 -12.25 -3.99 -59.46
N GLN A 418 -12.31 -5.23 -58.97
CA GLN A 418 -12.09 -6.43 -59.79
C GLN A 418 -13.33 -6.74 -60.60
#